data_AF-A0A392SI39-F1
#
_entry.id   AF-A0A392SI39-F1
#
_cell.length_a   1.000
_cell.length_b   1.000
_cell.length_c   1.000
_cell.angle_alpha   90.00
_cell.angle_beta   90.00
_cell.angle_gamma   90.00
#
_symmetry.space_group_name_H-M   'P 1'
#
loop_
_entity.id
_entity.type
_entity.pdbx_description
1 polymer ?
#
loop_
_entity_poly.entity_id
_entity_poly.type
_entity_poly.pdbx_seq_one_letter_code
_entity_poly.pdbx_strand_id
1 'polypeptide(L)'
;ASNVLLDFELNGRLGDFGLAKLYEHGANPGTSRVVGTSKLVGTFGYLAPELLRTGIATTSSDVFAFAALLLEVVCGRRPIDLKALQEELVLVDWVWERFKDG
;
A
#
# COMPACT_ATOMS: atom_id res chain seq x y z
N ALA A 1 -8.20 3.03 -4.20
CA ALA A 1 -7.98 4.32 -3.51
C ALA A 1 -9.25 4.81 -2.79
N SER A 2 -9.55 4.37 -1.56
CA SER A 2 -10.69 4.90 -0.77
C SER A 2 -10.30 5.97 0.24
N ASN A 3 -9.03 5.98 0.65
CA ASN A 3 -8.55 6.80 1.76
C ASN A 3 -7.94 8.13 1.29
N VAL A 4 -7.97 8.42 -0.02
CA VAL A 4 -7.60 9.72 -0.57
C VAL A 4 -8.87 10.39 -1.09
N LEU A 5 -9.28 11.44 -0.39
CA LEU A 5 -10.43 12.27 -0.73
C LEU A 5 -9.97 13.42 -1.63
N LEU A 6 -10.88 13.92 -2.45
CA LEU A 6 -10.65 15.11 -3.27
C LEU A 6 -11.53 16.24 -2.74
N ASP A 7 -10.95 17.43 -2.58
CA ASP A 7 -11.74 18.64 -2.35
C ASP A 7 -12.27 19.24 -3.65
N PHE A 8 -12.92 20.41 -3.56
CA PHE A 8 -13.56 21.07 -4.71
C PHE A 8 -12.56 21.49 -5.80
N GLU A 9 -11.28 21.61 -5.48
CA GLU A 9 -10.20 21.97 -6.41
C GLU A 9 -9.42 20.74 -6.89
N LEU A 10 -9.91 19.53 -6.58
CA LEU A 10 -9.25 18.25 -6.86
C LEU A 10 -7.91 18.08 -6.11
N ASN A 11 -7.69 18.76 -4.99
CA ASN A 11 -6.53 18.50 -4.15
C ASN A 11 -6.75 17.21 -3.36
N GLY A 12 -5.75 16.31 -3.39
CA GLY A 12 -5.74 15.07 -2.63
C GLY A 12 -5.58 15.32 -1.13
N ARG A 13 -6.47 14.73 -0.32
CA ARG A 13 -6.43 14.75 1.15
C ARG A 13 -6.46 13.32 1.67
N LEU A 14 -5.41 12.92 2.37
CA LEU A 14 -5.34 11.61 3.01
C LEU A 14 -6.26 11.58 4.24
N GLY A 15 -7.10 10.56 4.32
CA GLY A 15 -7.98 10.27 5.44
C GLY A 15 -7.73 8.88 6.01
N ASP A 16 -8.59 8.48 6.96
CA ASP A 16 -8.56 7.18 7.62
C ASP A 16 -7.20 6.83 8.25
N PHE A 17 -6.96 7.44 9.41
CA PHE A 17 -5.79 7.20 10.25
C PHE A 17 -6.05 6.10 11.30
N GLY A 18 -7.08 5.26 11.13
CA GLY A 18 -7.47 4.24 12.12
C GLY A 18 -6.37 3.19 12.39
N LEU A 19 -5.41 3.06 11.48
CA LEU A 19 -4.26 2.16 11.59
C LEU A 19 -2.91 2.91 11.71
N ALA A 20 -2.93 4.24 11.75
CA ALA A 20 -1.72 5.04 11.81
C ALA A 20 -0.98 4.81 13.14
N LYS A 21 0.35 4.77 13.07
CA LYS A 21 1.21 4.66 14.25
C LYS A 21 2.16 5.83 14.33
N LEU A 22 2.28 6.42 15.51
CA LEU A 22 3.29 7.42 15.80
C LEU A 22 4.64 6.73 16.01
N TYR A 23 5.63 7.14 15.22
CA TYR A 23 7.03 6.77 15.44
C TYR A 23 7.70 7.92 16.19
N GLU A 24 8.07 7.69 17.45
CA GLU A 24 8.95 8.62 18.16
C GLU A 24 10.36 8.54 17.56
N HIS A 25 10.93 9.70 17.26
CA HIS A 25 12.28 9.83 16.69
C HIS A 25 13.30 9.30 17.72
N GLY A 26 13.78 8.06 17.54
CA GLY A 26 14.73 7.39 18.44
C GLY A 26 14.21 6.12 19.10
N ALA A 27 12.92 5.78 18.95
CA ALA A 27 12.41 4.48 19.39
C ALA A 27 12.78 3.38 18.39
N ASN A 28 13.35 2.27 18.89
CA ASN A 28 13.71 1.12 18.06
C ASN A 28 12.52 0.66 17.18
N PRO A 29 12.69 0.48 15.86
CA PRO A 29 11.63 -0.01 14.96
C PRO A 29 10.97 -1.32 15.41
N GLY A 30 11.65 -2.09 16.26
CA GLY A 30 11.18 -3.37 16.82
C GLY A 30 10.03 -3.29 17.82
N THR A 31 9.69 -2.11 18.37
CA THR A 31 8.52 -1.95 19.26
C THR A 31 7.23 -1.72 18.50
N SER A 32 7.29 -1.40 17.21
CA SER A 32 6.11 -1.28 16.33
C SER A 32 5.67 -2.63 15.75
N ARG A 33 5.71 -3.70 16.56
CA ARG A 33 4.89 -4.87 16.25
C ARG A 33 3.44 -4.39 16.17
N VAL A 34 2.64 -4.94 15.26
CA VAL A 34 1.18 -4.91 15.44
C VAL A 34 0.90 -5.75 16.68
N VAL A 35 1.06 -5.15 17.87
CA VAL A 35 0.90 -5.83 19.15
C VAL A 35 -0.59 -5.96 19.38
N GLY A 36 -1.08 -7.15 19.06
CA GLY A 36 -2.47 -7.55 19.16
C GLY A 36 -2.72 -8.72 18.23
N THR A 37 -2.20 -9.89 18.59
CA THR A 37 -2.64 -11.23 18.12
C THR A 37 -3.05 -11.36 16.64
N SER A 38 -2.16 -11.92 15.81
CA SER A 38 -2.57 -12.79 14.69
C SER A 38 -3.54 -12.23 13.63
N LYS A 39 -3.43 -10.95 13.26
CA LYS A 39 -4.13 -10.42 12.10
C LYS A 39 -3.26 -9.40 11.38
N LEU A 40 -2.75 -9.77 10.21
CA LEU A 40 -2.24 -8.81 9.23
C LEU A 40 -3.39 -7.85 8.89
N VAL A 41 -3.20 -6.55 9.12
CA VAL A 41 -4.23 -5.53 8.85
C VAL A 41 -3.74 -4.60 7.75
N GLY A 42 -4.59 -4.38 6.75
CA GLY A 42 -4.38 -3.46 5.64
C GLY A 42 -5.10 -3.97 4.38
N THR A 43 -5.00 -3.19 3.31
CA THR A 43 -5.73 -3.46 2.07
C THR A 43 -4.86 -4.22 1.09
N PHE A 44 -5.30 -5.40 0.65
CA PHE A 44 -4.60 -6.19 -0.37
C PHE A 44 -4.34 -5.35 -1.65
N GLY A 45 -3.15 -5.51 -2.23
CA GLY A 45 -2.65 -4.70 -3.35
C GLY A 45 -1.87 -3.45 -2.94
N TYR A 46 -1.97 -3.02 -1.67
CA TYR A 46 -1.17 -1.90 -1.13
C TYR A 46 -0.19 -2.33 -0.03
N LEU A 47 -0.28 -3.59 0.42
CA LEU A 47 0.59 -4.13 1.45
C LEU A 47 1.98 -4.42 0.89
N ALA A 48 3.00 -3.80 1.46
CA ALA A 48 4.38 -4.07 1.10
C ALA A 48 4.78 -5.53 1.45
N PRO A 49 5.62 -6.19 0.64
CA PRO A 49 5.99 -7.59 0.84
C PRO A 49 6.70 -7.82 2.19
N GLU A 50 7.51 -6.87 2.65
CA GLU A 50 8.18 -6.93 3.95
C GLU A 50 7.18 -6.82 5.11
N LEU A 51 6.07 -6.10 4.93
CA LEU A 51 5.00 -6.00 5.92
C LEU A 51 4.26 -7.34 6.07
N LEU A 52 4.06 -8.07 4.98
CA LEU A 52 3.49 -9.43 5.01
C LEU A 52 4.38 -10.41 5.78
N ARG A 53 5.70 -10.28 5.64
CA ARG A 53 6.68 -11.18 6.27
C ARG A 53 6.91 -10.86 7.75
N THR A 54 7.04 -9.57 8.06
CA THR A 54 7.49 -9.13 9.39
C THR A 54 6.34 -8.68 10.29
N GLY A 55 5.21 -8.29 9.71
CA GLY A 55 4.12 -7.64 10.43
C GLY A 55 4.48 -6.25 10.98
N ILE A 56 5.58 -5.65 10.52
CA ILE A 56 6.07 -4.35 10.97
C ILE A 56 5.84 -3.34 9.85
N ALA A 57 4.95 -2.38 10.09
CA ALA A 57 4.77 -1.23 9.20
C ALA A 57 5.98 -0.31 9.33
N THR A 58 6.47 0.27 8.24
CA THR A 58 7.60 1.19 8.23
C THR A 58 7.32 2.32 7.25
N THR A 59 8.12 3.40 7.30
CA THR A 59 8.05 4.44 6.27
C THR A 59 8.21 3.87 4.86
N SER A 60 9.06 2.85 4.67
CA SER A 60 9.23 2.18 3.38
C SER A 60 7.98 1.43 2.93
N SER A 61 7.25 0.80 3.87
CA SER A 61 5.99 0.13 3.51
C SER A 61 4.90 1.14 3.12
N ASP A 62 4.90 2.34 3.71
CA ASP A 62 3.98 3.41 3.32
C ASP A 62 4.32 3.96 1.92
N VAL A 63 5.61 4.07 1.59
CA VAL A 63 6.08 4.46 0.25
C VAL A 63 5.65 3.44 -0.79
N PHE A 64 5.72 2.14 -0.49
CA PHE A 64 5.22 1.09 -1.38
C PHE A 64 3.71 1.24 -1.63
N ALA A 65 2.92 1.43 -0.57
CA ALA A 65 1.47 1.62 -0.69
C ALA A 65 1.13 2.86 -1.55
N PHE A 66 1.88 3.95 -1.38
CA PHE A 66 1.74 5.15 -2.20
C PHE A 66 2.11 4.91 -3.67
N ALA A 67 3.17 4.15 -3.96
CA ALA A 67 3.53 3.78 -5.32
C ALA A 67 2.43 2.93 -5.99
N ALA A 68 1.85 1.95 -5.28
CA ALA A 68 0.72 1.17 -5.77
C ALA A 68 -0.50 2.05 -6.10
N LEU A 69 -0.76 3.09 -5.28
CA LEU A 69 -1.79 4.09 -5.56
C LEU A 69 -1.48 4.89 -6.84
N LEU A 70 -0.24 5.32 -7.04
CA LEU A 70 0.14 6.03 -8.26
C LEU A 70 -0.08 5.16 -9.50
N LEU A 71 0.28 3.88 -9.44
CA LEU A 71 0.01 2.95 -10.54
C LEU A 71 -1.49 2.76 -10.76
N GLU A 72 -2.31 2.66 -9.71
CA GLU A 72 -3.78 2.61 -9.85
C GLU A 72 -4.31 3.83 -10.61
N VAL A 73 -3.80 5.02 -10.31
CA VAL A 73 -4.21 6.27 -10.97
C VAL A 73 -3.75 6.31 -12.43
N VAL A 74 -2.46 6.05 -12.68
CA VAL A 74 -1.88 6.14 -14.03
C VAL A 74 -2.42 5.07 -14.97
N CYS A 75 -2.61 3.84 -14.48
CA CYS A 75 -3.13 2.74 -15.29
C CYS A 75 -4.67 2.72 -15.34
N GLY A 76 -5.35 3.43 -14.45
CA GLY A 76 -6.81 3.35 -14.30
C GLY A 76 -7.31 1.96 -13.88
N ARG A 77 -6.44 1.15 -13.25
CA ARG A 77 -6.70 -0.24 -12.87
C ARG A 77 -6.65 -0.39 -11.37
N ARG A 78 -7.51 -1.24 -10.79
CA ARG A 78 -7.42 -1.58 -9.37
C ARG A 78 -6.10 -2.31 -9.08
N PRO A 79 -5.47 -2.10 -7.91
CA PRO A 79 -4.24 -2.81 -7.55
C PRO A 79 -4.38 -4.33 -7.51
N ILE A 80 -5.59 -4.80 -7.18
CA ILE A 80 -6.01 -6.20 -7.35
C ILE A 80 -7.24 -6.20 -8.27
N ASP A 81 -7.12 -6.85 -9.42
CA ASP A 81 -8.22 -7.00 -10.37
C ASP A 81 -8.55 -8.48 -10.59
N LEU A 82 -9.60 -8.95 -9.91
CA LEU A 82 -10.06 -10.34 -9.99
C LEU A 82 -10.68 -10.72 -11.34
N LYS A 83 -10.93 -9.74 -12.22
CA LYS A 83 -11.46 -9.98 -13.57
C LYS A 83 -10.34 -10.08 -14.62
N ALA A 84 -9.11 -9.74 -14.26
CA ALA A 84 -7.97 -9.80 -15.15
C ALA A 84 -7.45 -11.24 -15.30
N LEU A 85 -6.59 -11.46 -16.31
CA LEU A 85 -5.84 -12.71 -16.42
C LEU A 85 -4.97 -12.91 -15.18
N GLN A 86 -4.63 -14.16 -14.86
CA GLN A 86 -3.88 -14.50 -13.65
C GLN A 86 -2.54 -13.74 -13.55
N GLU A 87 -1.88 -13.51 -14.68
CA GLU A 87 -0.61 -12.77 -14.80
C GLU A 87 -0.76 -11.26 -14.59
N GLU A 88 -2.00 -10.73 -14.68
CA GLU A 88 -2.29 -9.30 -14.56
C GLU A 88 -3.11 -8.97 -13.29
N LEU A 89 -3.30 -9.94 -12.40
CA LEU A 89 -4.14 -9.83 -11.21
C LEU A 89 -3.61 -8.78 -10.22
N VAL A 90 -2.28 -8.75 -10.03
CA VAL A 90 -1.60 -7.77 -9.18
C VAL A 90 -0.98 -6.70 -10.06
N LEU A 91 -1.46 -5.46 -9.91
CA LEU A 91 -1.05 -4.36 -10.78
C LEU A 91 0.45 -4.07 -10.71
N VAL A 92 1.05 -4.12 -9.52
CA VAL A 92 2.47 -3.82 -9.32
C VAL A 92 3.34 -4.82 -10.08
N ASP A 93 3.04 -6.12 -9.96
CA ASP A 93 3.78 -7.18 -10.65
C ASP A 93 3.60 -7.06 -12.17
N TRP A 94 2.38 -6.79 -12.61
CA TRP A 94 2.08 -6.58 -14.03
C TRP A 94 2.84 -5.40 -14.65
N VAL A 95 2.83 -4.23 -13.99
CA VAL A 95 3.59 -3.06 -14.46
C VAL A 95 5.07 -3.37 -14.48
N TRP A 96 5.57 -4.10 -13.48
CA TRP A 96 6.98 -4.47 -13.38
C TRP A 96 7.41 -5.39 -14.53
N GLU A 97 6.60 -6.38 -14.90
CA GLU A 97 6.88 -7.23 -16.07
C GLU A 97 6.86 -6.41 -17.36
N ARG A 98 5.86 -5.53 -17.55
CA ARG A 98 5.82 -4.65 -18.73
C ARG A 98 7.03 -3.71 -18.80
N PHE A 99 7.49 -3.20 -17.67
CA PHE A 99 8.69 -2.37 -17.61
C PHE A 99 9.97 -3.14 -18.01
N LYS A 100 10.06 -4.44 -17.69
CA LYS A 100 11.19 -5.28 -18.12
C LYS A 100 11.17 -5.58 -19.61
N ASP A 101 9.98 -5.69 -20.20
CA ASP A 101 9.79 -6.03 -21.61
C ASP A 101 10.14 -4.85 -22.55
N GLY A 102 10.20 -3.61 -22.04
CA GLY A 102 10.56 -2.39 -22.78
C GLY A 102 9.37 -1.60 -23.27
#